data_AF-A0A976NZV4-F1
#
_entry.id   AF-A0A976NZV4-F1
#
_cell.length_a   1.000
_cell.length_b   1.000
_cell.length_c   1.000
_cell.angle_alpha   90.00
_cell.angle_beta   90.00
_cell.angle_gamma   90.00
#
_symmetry.space_group_name_H-M   'P 1'
#
loop_
_entity.id
_entity.type
_entity.pdbx_description
1 polymer ?
#
loop_
_entity_poly.entity_id
_entity_poly.type
_entity_poly.pdbx_seq_one_letter_code
_entity_poly.pdbx_strand_id
1 'polypeptide(L)'
;MMTVLPLAGTTAIASKKRRRSLESVDSSKIFAMPSSLSPHAMPSSPKRATLPSNASKHSNDGEELLRRSLMSLSLQLKLKMILVEAWASDMNSVVMERNLFAVAKELAILKEMGVYEQHTCVRFLELARNRMVQLLEQTEHNETLHMEAKQMWTMALIQAQEAVHSSPISPSAVSEFPLLNGFSANSRDISVLWRAMSIARDRGAQLWHENKPEQALPFLLAADSYMKRFTLKYQRLKVDHAMLDTLQTLPRVPKRTPTRVSFADEPLVMGIADVEVDRTPICPTKPSKLESLLLRTSREFPTPPF
;
A
#
# COMPACT_ATOMS: atom_id res chain seq x y z
N MET A 1 26.17 -22.65 -77.26
CA MET A 1 25.86 -21.21 -77.08
C MET A 1 25.91 -20.91 -75.59
N MET A 2 26.94 -20.18 -75.17
CA MET A 2 27.12 -19.66 -73.81
C MET A 2 26.56 -18.24 -73.75
N THR A 3 25.85 -17.91 -72.67
CA THR A 3 25.60 -16.54 -72.24
C THR A 3 25.85 -16.46 -70.73
N VAL A 4 26.51 -15.39 -70.31
CA VAL A 4 27.18 -15.16 -69.02
C VAL A 4 26.43 -14.07 -68.23
N LEU A 5 26.08 -14.37 -66.95
CA LEU A 5 26.02 -13.62 -65.64
C LEU A 5 25.91 -12.05 -65.56
N PRO A 6 25.68 -11.36 -64.37
CA PRO A 6 25.64 -11.79 -62.94
C PRO A 6 24.61 -11.11 -61.94
N LEU A 7 24.64 -11.62 -60.68
CA LEU A 7 24.48 -11.02 -59.32
C LEU A 7 23.17 -10.47 -58.71
N ALA A 8 22.79 -11.07 -57.55
CA ALA A 8 22.23 -10.54 -56.28
C ALA A 8 21.10 -11.47 -55.77
N GLY A 9 20.93 -11.86 -54.51
CA GLY A 9 21.61 -11.65 -53.24
C GLY A 9 20.92 -12.55 -52.19
N THR A 10 21.71 -13.17 -51.33
CA THR A 10 21.30 -13.98 -50.18
C THR A 10 20.67 -13.12 -49.09
N THR A 11 19.52 -13.50 -48.51
CA THR A 11 19.28 -13.35 -47.05
C THR A 11 18.09 -14.17 -46.58
N ALA A 12 18.34 -14.95 -45.53
CA ALA A 12 17.40 -15.79 -44.80
C ALA A 12 16.33 -14.98 -44.04
N ILE A 13 15.11 -15.53 -43.99
CA ILE A 13 14.01 -15.02 -43.18
C ILE A 13 14.22 -15.50 -41.74
N ALA A 14 14.81 -14.66 -40.90
CA ALA A 14 14.88 -14.87 -39.46
C ALA A 14 13.67 -14.22 -38.77
N SER A 15 12.79 -15.05 -38.19
CA SER A 15 11.66 -14.64 -37.35
C SER A 15 12.15 -13.92 -36.08
N LYS A 16 12.01 -12.59 -36.05
CA LYS A 16 12.28 -11.74 -34.87
C LYS A 16 11.11 -11.80 -33.88
N LYS A 17 11.22 -12.66 -32.86
CA LYS A 17 10.36 -12.67 -31.67
C LYS A 17 10.68 -11.40 -30.85
N ARG A 18 9.78 -10.40 -30.91
CA ARG A 18 9.92 -9.09 -30.25
C ARG A 18 9.77 -9.26 -28.73
N ARG A 19 10.90 -9.35 -28.03
CA ARG A 19 11.01 -9.32 -26.57
C ARG A 19 10.61 -7.90 -26.11
N ARG A 20 9.42 -7.74 -25.53
CA ARG A 20 8.98 -6.47 -24.92
C ARG A 20 9.83 -6.22 -23.67
N SER A 21 10.65 -5.18 -23.74
CA SER A 21 11.30 -4.53 -22.60
C SER A 21 10.22 -3.82 -21.78
N LEU A 22 9.98 -4.29 -20.55
CA LEU A 22 9.21 -3.55 -19.53
C LEU A 22 10.11 -2.42 -19.01
N GLU A 23 10.06 -1.26 -19.68
CA GLU A 23 10.57 -0.02 -19.11
C GLU A 23 9.76 0.34 -17.87
N SER A 24 10.48 0.64 -16.80
CA SER A 24 9.97 1.11 -15.52
C SER A 24 9.41 2.52 -15.70
N VAL A 25 8.10 2.62 -15.94
CA VAL A 25 7.37 3.89 -15.78
C VAL A 25 7.53 4.35 -14.33
N ASP A 26 7.99 5.60 -14.17
CA ASP A 26 8.19 6.32 -12.90
C ASP A 26 7.03 6.14 -11.91
N SER A 27 7.09 5.05 -11.15
CA SER A 27 6.00 4.61 -10.27
C SER A 27 5.79 5.59 -9.11
N SER A 28 6.80 6.39 -8.78
CA SER A 28 6.80 7.37 -7.69
C SER A 28 5.78 8.51 -7.89
N LYS A 29 5.40 8.85 -9.12
CA LYS A 29 4.41 9.92 -9.40
C LYS A 29 2.96 9.42 -9.31
N ILE A 30 2.74 8.12 -9.46
CA ILE A 30 1.40 7.50 -9.43
C ILE A 30 0.92 7.31 -7.99
N PHE A 31 1.83 7.03 -7.07
CA PHE A 31 1.53 6.81 -5.64
C PHE A 31 1.41 8.08 -4.80
N ALA A 32 1.68 9.26 -5.37
CA ALA A 32 1.54 10.52 -4.67
C ALA A 32 0.06 10.93 -4.58
N MET A 33 -0.42 11.14 -3.37
CA MET A 33 -1.69 11.82 -3.13
C MET A 33 -1.54 13.29 -3.52
N PRO A 34 -2.50 13.89 -4.24
CA PRO A 34 -2.51 15.33 -4.45
C PRO A 34 -2.65 16.03 -3.10
N SER A 35 -1.84 17.07 -2.87
CA SER A 35 -1.80 17.86 -1.62
C SER A 35 -3.14 18.47 -1.24
N SER A 36 -4.12 18.49 -2.15
CA SER A 36 -5.48 18.94 -1.90
C SER A 36 -6.31 17.99 -1.01
N LEU A 37 -5.83 16.77 -0.75
CA LEU A 37 -6.38 15.84 0.25
C LEU A 37 -5.66 15.92 1.60
N SER A 38 -4.68 16.82 1.71
CA SER A 38 -4.15 17.24 3.01
C SER A 38 -5.13 18.23 3.63
N PRO A 39 -5.45 18.13 4.94
CA PRO A 39 -6.33 19.09 5.65
C PRO A 39 -5.84 20.56 5.65
N HIS A 40 -4.72 20.85 4.99
CA HIS A 40 -3.99 22.11 5.07
C HIS A 40 -4.43 23.22 4.11
N ALA A 41 -5.39 23.01 3.21
CA ALA A 41 -5.67 23.98 2.16
C ALA A 41 -6.99 24.76 2.36
N MET A 42 -6.98 25.74 3.28
CA MET A 42 -7.87 26.92 3.18
C MET A 42 -7.10 28.20 3.55
N PRO A 43 -7.10 29.23 2.69
CA PRO A 43 -6.54 30.54 3.02
C PRO A 43 -7.57 31.35 3.82
N SER A 44 -7.31 31.56 5.11
CA SER A 44 -8.05 32.54 5.90
C SER A 44 -7.47 33.95 5.67
N SER A 45 -8.27 34.84 5.06
CA SER A 45 -8.00 36.28 4.95
C SER A 45 -7.84 36.96 6.33
N PRO A 46 -7.13 38.11 6.40
CA PRO A 46 -6.57 38.62 7.65
C PRO A 46 -7.60 39.41 8.45
N LYS A 47 -7.82 39.05 9.72
CA LYS A 47 -8.40 39.96 10.72
C LYS A 47 -7.48 40.06 11.94
N ARG A 48 -6.90 41.27 12.00
CA ARG A 48 -6.32 42.05 13.10
C ARG A 48 -6.41 41.47 14.52
N ALA A 49 -5.24 41.53 15.17
CA ALA A 49 -4.88 41.23 16.55
C ALA A 49 -5.94 41.47 17.63
N THR A 50 -6.07 40.50 18.52
CA THR A 50 -6.27 40.70 19.97
C THR A 50 -5.80 39.42 20.70
N LEU A 51 -4.70 39.54 21.46
CA LEU A 51 -4.32 38.57 22.50
C LEU A 51 -5.38 38.64 23.61
N PRO A 52 -5.81 37.50 24.18
CA PRO A 52 -5.14 37.10 25.42
C PRO A 52 -4.98 35.57 25.62
N SER A 53 -3.95 35.25 26.42
CA SER A 53 -3.87 34.17 27.41
C SER A 53 -4.61 32.86 27.13
N ASN A 54 -3.89 31.79 26.78
CA ASN A 54 -4.35 30.41 26.96
C ASN A 54 -3.16 29.43 27.06
N ALA A 55 -2.65 29.23 28.27
CA ALA A 55 -1.59 28.26 28.58
C ALA A 55 -2.11 26.82 28.82
N SER A 56 -3.20 26.40 28.17
CA SER A 56 -3.75 25.03 28.29
C SER A 56 -4.15 24.36 26.97
N LYS A 57 -3.85 24.94 25.80
CA LYS A 57 -4.26 24.38 24.49
C LYS A 57 -3.31 23.32 23.91
N HIS A 58 -2.07 23.23 24.36
CA HIS A 58 -1.05 22.43 23.67
C HIS A 58 -1.14 20.90 23.84
N SER A 59 -1.89 20.38 24.83
CA SER A 59 -2.01 18.92 24.98
C SER A 59 -2.99 18.30 23.98
N ASN A 60 -4.03 19.03 23.58
CA ASN A 60 -5.07 18.54 22.67
C ASN A 60 -4.60 18.58 21.20
N ASP A 61 -3.75 19.56 20.86
CA ASP A 61 -3.21 19.71 19.51
C ASP A 61 -2.37 18.49 19.07
N GLY A 62 -1.62 17.88 20.00
CA GLY A 62 -0.76 16.72 19.68
C GLY A 62 -1.54 15.45 19.36
N GLU A 63 -2.63 15.18 20.10
CA GLU A 63 -3.50 14.01 19.86
C GLU A 63 -4.32 14.20 18.57
N GLU A 64 -4.80 15.42 18.32
CA GLU A 64 -5.52 15.73 17.09
C GLU A 64 -4.61 15.64 15.84
N LEU A 65 -3.36 16.08 15.94
CA LEU A 65 -2.35 15.89 14.89
C LEU A 65 -2.04 14.41 14.64
N LEU A 66 -1.90 13.61 15.69
CA LEU A 66 -1.70 12.16 15.57
C LEU A 66 -2.89 11.50 14.87
N ARG A 67 -4.12 11.83 15.28
CA ARG A 67 -5.34 11.32 14.66
C ARG A 67 -5.42 11.69 13.19
N ARG A 68 -5.19 12.96 12.83
CA ARG A 68 -5.13 13.42 11.43
C ARG A 68 -4.06 12.69 10.63
N SER A 69 -2.89 12.46 11.22
CA SER A 69 -1.78 11.73 10.59
C SER A 69 -2.16 10.27 10.30
N LEU A 70 -2.76 9.57 11.28
CA LEU A 70 -3.23 8.19 11.13
C LEU A 70 -4.34 8.07 10.09
N MET A 71 -5.28 9.01 10.07
CA MET A 71 -6.33 9.07 9.05
C MET A 71 -5.74 9.25 7.65
N SER A 72 -4.81 10.18 7.47
CA SER A 72 -4.13 10.38 6.18
C SER A 72 -3.36 9.13 5.75
N LEU A 73 -2.63 8.51 6.69
CA LEU A 73 -1.88 7.27 6.44
C LEU A 73 -2.80 6.10 6.07
N SER A 74 -3.95 5.94 6.74
CA SER A 74 -4.95 4.93 6.43
C SER A 74 -5.46 5.08 4.99
N LEU A 75 -5.86 6.29 4.57
CA LEU A 75 -6.30 6.56 3.20
C LEU A 75 -5.17 6.27 2.18
N GLN A 76 -3.93 6.68 2.48
CA GLN A 76 -2.78 6.40 1.60
C GLN A 76 -2.54 4.90 1.43
N LEU A 77 -2.59 4.12 2.52
CA LEU A 77 -2.43 2.66 2.48
C LEU A 77 -3.57 1.99 1.72
N LYS A 78 -4.81 2.45 1.90
CA LYS A 78 -5.98 1.97 1.13
C LYS A 78 -5.81 2.23 -0.36
N LEU A 79 -5.37 3.43 -0.77
CA LEU A 79 -5.09 3.73 -2.18
C LEU A 79 -3.96 2.86 -2.73
N LYS A 80 -2.82 2.79 -2.03
CA LYS A 80 -1.70 1.93 -2.45
C LYS A 80 -2.14 0.50 -2.65
N MET A 81 -3.00 -0.01 -1.76
CA MET A 81 -3.51 -1.37 -1.84
C MET A 81 -4.42 -1.57 -3.04
N ILE A 82 -5.32 -0.63 -3.34
CA ILE A 82 -6.15 -0.68 -4.56
C ILE A 82 -5.27 -0.80 -5.80
N LEU A 83 -4.22 0.03 -5.90
CA LEU A 83 -3.32 0.03 -7.05
C LEU A 83 -2.49 -1.25 -7.14
N VAL A 84 -1.94 -1.75 -6.02
CA VAL A 84 -1.16 -3.00 -6.01
C VAL A 84 -2.02 -4.20 -6.40
N GLU A 85 -3.27 -4.27 -5.94
CA GLU A 85 -4.20 -5.33 -6.33
C GLU A 85 -4.56 -5.26 -7.82
N ALA A 86 -4.75 -4.05 -8.36
CA ALA A 86 -4.95 -3.86 -9.80
C ALA A 86 -3.78 -4.40 -10.63
N TRP A 87 -2.53 -4.07 -10.25
CA TRP A 87 -1.34 -4.65 -10.88
C TRP A 87 -1.24 -6.17 -10.71
N ALA A 88 -1.59 -6.69 -9.53
CA ALA A 88 -1.53 -8.13 -9.25
C ALA A 88 -2.60 -8.93 -10.03
N SER A 89 -3.69 -8.29 -10.45
CA SER A 89 -4.74 -8.87 -11.28
C SER A 89 -4.61 -8.54 -12.76
N ASP A 90 -3.44 -8.07 -13.20
CA ASP A 90 -3.19 -7.65 -14.59
C ASP A 90 -4.23 -6.64 -15.10
N MET A 91 -4.58 -5.67 -14.25
CA MET A 91 -5.58 -4.63 -14.52
C MET A 91 -6.99 -5.13 -14.85
N ASN A 92 -7.35 -6.34 -14.41
CA ASN A 92 -8.71 -6.84 -14.53
C ASN A 92 -9.73 -5.88 -13.89
N SER A 93 -10.59 -5.26 -14.71
CA SER A 93 -11.58 -4.27 -14.28
C SER A 93 -12.52 -4.78 -13.20
N VAL A 94 -12.99 -6.03 -13.29
CA VAL A 94 -13.88 -6.66 -12.31
C VAL A 94 -13.20 -6.76 -10.93
N VAL A 95 -11.93 -7.17 -10.89
CA VAL A 95 -11.15 -7.25 -9.64
C VAL A 95 -10.94 -5.85 -9.05
N MET A 96 -10.64 -4.87 -9.91
CA MET A 96 -10.45 -3.48 -9.52
C MET A 96 -11.72 -2.87 -8.91
N GLU A 97 -12.87 -3.04 -9.56
CA GLU A 97 -14.17 -2.57 -9.04
C GLU A 97 -14.54 -3.24 -7.73
N ARG A 98 -14.39 -4.57 -7.64
CA ARG A 98 -14.66 -5.31 -6.41
C ARG A 98 -13.81 -4.81 -5.25
N ASN A 99 -12.52 -4.53 -5.50
CA ASN A 99 -11.62 -4.02 -4.48
C ASN A 99 -11.96 -2.58 -4.07
N LEU A 100 -12.25 -1.70 -5.03
CA LEU A 100 -12.70 -0.34 -4.73
C LEU A 100 -14.00 -0.35 -3.93
N PHE A 101 -14.95 -1.24 -4.26
CA PHE A 101 -16.20 -1.40 -3.51
C PHE A 101 -15.96 -1.92 -2.09
N ALA A 102 -15.04 -2.87 -1.90
CA ALA A 102 -14.67 -3.33 -0.56
C ALA A 102 -14.12 -2.18 0.29
N VAL A 103 -13.28 -1.32 -0.28
CA VAL A 103 -12.79 -0.10 0.40
C VAL A 103 -13.93 0.89 0.66
N ALA A 104 -14.87 1.07 -0.27
CA ALA A 104 -16.03 1.94 -0.06
C ALA A 104 -16.87 1.50 1.15
N LYS A 105 -17.08 0.19 1.33
CA LYS A 105 -17.78 -0.36 2.51
C LYS A 105 -17.04 -0.08 3.80
N GLU A 106 -15.73 -0.25 3.83
CA GLU A 106 -14.94 0.12 5.00
C GLU A 106 -15.03 1.61 5.33
N LEU A 107 -14.96 2.47 4.31
CA LEU A 107 -15.09 3.91 4.48
C LEU A 107 -16.48 4.30 4.99
N ALA A 108 -17.53 3.61 4.56
CA ALA A 108 -18.88 3.81 5.08
C ALA A 108 -18.96 3.47 6.57
N ILE A 109 -18.40 2.34 6.99
CA ILE A 109 -18.33 1.96 8.42
C ILE A 109 -17.50 2.98 9.21
N LEU A 110 -16.36 3.42 8.66
CA LEU A 110 -15.50 4.44 9.28
C LEU A 110 -16.21 5.80 9.40
N LYS A 111 -17.06 6.15 8.45
CA LYS A 111 -17.93 7.34 8.55
C LYS A 111 -18.96 7.18 9.66
N GLU A 112 -19.61 6.03 9.80
CA GLU A 112 -20.62 5.84 10.86
C GLU A 112 -20.02 5.90 12.27
N MET A 113 -18.74 5.55 12.41
CA MET A 113 -17.99 5.74 13.66
C MET A 113 -17.46 7.17 13.87
N GLY A 114 -17.76 8.11 12.96
CA GLY A 114 -17.27 9.49 13.05
C GLY A 114 -15.76 9.65 12.81
N VAL A 115 -15.13 8.69 12.12
CA VAL A 115 -13.70 8.79 11.74
C VAL A 115 -13.55 9.74 10.56
N TYR A 116 -14.34 9.53 9.51
CA TYR A 116 -14.31 10.35 8.30
C TYR A 116 -15.64 11.04 8.05
N GLU A 117 -15.57 12.22 7.45
CA GLU A 117 -16.74 12.88 6.89
C GLU A 117 -17.11 12.29 5.52
N GLN A 118 -18.40 12.30 5.19
CA GLN A 118 -18.91 11.79 3.91
C GLN A 118 -18.20 12.39 2.70
N HIS A 119 -17.95 13.70 2.71
CA HIS A 119 -17.28 14.39 1.60
C HIS A 119 -15.86 13.86 1.39
N THR A 120 -15.15 13.50 2.46
CA THR A 120 -13.79 12.93 2.41
C THR A 120 -13.82 11.54 1.79
N CYS A 121 -14.77 10.69 2.20
CA CYS A 121 -14.93 9.35 1.66
C CYS A 121 -15.25 9.37 0.15
N VAL A 122 -16.22 10.18 -0.28
CA VAL A 122 -16.60 10.28 -1.70
C VAL A 122 -15.44 10.79 -2.54
N ARG A 123 -14.76 11.85 -2.09
CA ARG A 123 -13.61 12.41 -2.81
C ARG A 123 -12.44 11.43 -2.91
N PHE A 124 -12.21 10.62 -1.88
CA PHE A 124 -11.24 9.53 -1.93
C PHE A 124 -11.61 8.49 -2.99
N LEU A 125 -12.88 8.06 -3.03
CA LEU A 125 -13.36 7.10 -4.02
C LEU A 125 -13.26 7.63 -5.45
N GLU A 126 -13.58 8.91 -5.67
CA GLU A 126 -13.37 9.60 -6.95
C GLU A 126 -11.90 9.59 -7.36
N LEU A 127 -10.99 9.93 -6.45
CA LEU A 127 -9.56 9.89 -6.72
C LEU A 127 -9.09 8.47 -7.08
N ALA A 128 -9.47 7.48 -6.27
CA ALA A 128 -9.06 6.09 -6.48
C ALA A 128 -9.59 5.56 -7.82
N ARG A 129 -10.85 5.88 -8.15
CA ARG A 129 -11.45 5.56 -9.45
C ARG A 129 -10.68 6.21 -10.59
N ASN A 130 -10.38 7.50 -10.51
CA ASN A 130 -9.64 8.21 -11.56
C ASN A 130 -8.25 7.61 -11.79
N ARG A 131 -7.55 7.24 -10.72
CA ARG A 131 -6.25 6.54 -10.83
C ARG A 131 -6.38 5.18 -11.49
N MET A 132 -7.44 4.45 -11.20
CA MET A 132 -7.70 3.16 -11.84
C MET A 132 -8.08 3.28 -13.32
N VAL A 133 -8.87 4.28 -13.69
CA VAL A 133 -9.16 4.58 -15.11
C VAL A 133 -7.86 4.90 -15.86
N GLN A 134 -6.98 5.72 -15.27
CA GLN A 134 -5.65 6.00 -15.84
C GLN A 134 -4.79 4.74 -16.02
N LEU A 135 -4.94 3.72 -15.16
CA LEU A 135 -4.25 2.44 -15.33
C LEU A 135 -4.86 1.63 -16.46
N LEU A 136 -6.19 1.59 -16.58
CA LEU A 136 -6.89 0.90 -17.67
C LEU A 136 -6.58 1.51 -19.04
N GLU A 137 -6.43 2.83 -19.13
CA GLU A 137 -6.00 3.53 -20.34
C GLU A 137 -4.62 3.09 -20.85
N GLN A 138 -3.77 2.53 -19.98
CA GLN A 138 -2.46 1.99 -20.35
C GLN A 138 -2.54 0.57 -20.91
N THR A 139 -3.70 -0.07 -20.85
CA THR A 139 -3.92 -1.44 -21.31
C THR A 139 -4.51 -1.46 -22.71
N GLU A 140 -4.15 -2.47 -23.51
CA GLU A 140 -4.68 -2.65 -24.87
C GLU A 140 -6.16 -3.11 -24.90
N HIS A 141 -6.76 -3.41 -23.73
CA HIS A 141 -8.04 -4.12 -23.61
C HIS A 141 -9.29 -3.22 -23.66
N ASN A 142 -9.15 -1.89 -23.66
CA ASN A 142 -10.26 -0.92 -23.66
C ASN A 142 -11.33 -1.21 -22.58
N GLU A 143 -10.93 -1.79 -21.45
CA GLU A 143 -11.84 -2.05 -20.33
C GLU A 143 -12.17 -0.74 -19.60
N THR A 144 -13.36 -0.67 -19.00
CA THR A 144 -13.81 0.51 -18.26
C THR A 144 -14.41 0.11 -16.92
N LEU A 145 -14.35 1.02 -15.95
CA LEU A 145 -15.09 0.86 -14.69
C LEU A 145 -16.53 1.32 -14.90
N HIS A 146 -17.47 0.39 -14.74
CA HIS A 146 -18.90 0.57 -14.85
C HIS A 146 -19.49 1.41 -13.71
N MET A 147 -19.00 1.22 -12.48
CA MET A 147 -19.56 1.92 -11.32
C MET A 147 -18.93 3.30 -11.10
N GLU A 148 -19.77 4.33 -10.99
CA GLU A 148 -19.33 5.66 -10.54
C GLU A 148 -19.07 5.70 -9.05
N ALA A 149 -18.16 6.58 -8.61
CA ALA A 149 -17.81 6.72 -7.19
C ALA A 149 -19.02 7.07 -6.29
N LYS A 150 -19.93 7.93 -6.78
CA LYS A 150 -21.15 8.30 -6.03
C LYS A 150 -22.12 7.13 -5.89
N GLN A 151 -22.35 6.39 -6.98
CA GLN A 151 -23.19 5.18 -6.96
C GLN A 151 -22.61 4.13 -5.99
N MET A 152 -21.29 3.93 -6.08
CA MET A 152 -20.54 3.03 -5.21
C MET A 152 -20.69 3.41 -3.73
N TRP A 153 -20.55 4.70 -3.42
CA TRP A 153 -20.74 5.22 -2.06
C TRP A 153 -22.15 4.98 -1.55
N THR A 154 -23.18 5.28 -2.34
CA THR A 154 -24.58 5.06 -1.93
C THR A 154 -24.84 3.60 -1.59
N MET A 155 -24.40 2.67 -2.45
CA MET A 155 -24.55 1.23 -2.19
C MET A 155 -23.77 0.77 -0.96
N ALA A 156 -22.54 1.24 -0.80
CA ALA A 156 -21.70 0.91 0.36
C ALA A 156 -22.31 1.43 1.67
N LEU A 157 -22.89 2.62 1.65
CA LEU A 157 -23.54 3.24 2.80
C LEU A 157 -24.78 2.45 3.24
N ILE A 158 -25.64 2.06 2.28
CA ILE A 158 -26.82 1.23 2.54
C ILE A 158 -26.39 -0.09 3.19
N GLN A 159 -25.41 -0.79 2.61
CA GLN A 159 -24.93 -2.07 3.16
C GLN A 159 -24.27 -1.92 4.54
N ALA A 160 -23.56 -0.82 4.80
CA ALA A 160 -22.98 -0.55 6.10
C ALA A 160 -24.06 -0.28 7.17
N GLN A 161 -25.12 0.45 6.82
CA GLN A 161 -26.24 0.73 7.72
C GLN A 161 -27.05 -0.54 8.03
N GLU A 162 -27.30 -1.39 7.03
CA GLU A 162 -27.92 -2.69 7.22
C GLU A 162 -27.11 -3.57 8.18
N ALA A 163 -25.78 -3.60 8.04
CA ALA A 163 -24.90 -4.36 8.93
C ALA A 163 -24.84 -3.82 10.38
N VAL A 164 -25.09 -2.53 10.59
CA VAL A 164 -25.12 -1.91 11.94
C VAL A 164 -26.50 -2.08 12.59
N HIS A 165 -27.58 -2.05 11.81
CA HIS A 165 -28.95 -2.13 12.33
C HIS A 165 -29.49 -3.57 12.45
N SER A 166 -28.87 -4.55 11.79
CA SER A 166 -29.16 -5.97 12.00
C SER A 166 -28.41 -6.53 13.22
N SER A 167 -28.75 -6.04 14.41
CA SER A 167 -28.29 -6.64 15.66
C SER A 167 -29.03 -7.97 15.92
N PRO A 168 -28.35 -9.07 16.32
CA PRO A 168 -28.99 -10.36 16.51
C PRO A 168 -29.95 -10.31 17.70
N ILE A 169 -31.12 -10.94 17.55
CA ILE A 169 -32.19 -11.11 18.55
C ILE A 169 -31.74 -12.02 19.73
N SER A 170 -30.44 -12.21 19.97
CA SER A 170 -29.91 -13.15 20.98
C SER A 170 -28.94 -12.47 21.95
N PRO A 171 -29.24 -12.46 23.27
CA PRO A 171 -28.46 -11.75 24.29
C PRO A 171 -27.12 -12.42 24.65
N SER A 172 -26.69 -13.44 23.91
CA SER A 172 -25.41 -14.14 24.12
C SER A 172 -24.25 -13.61 23.26
N ALA A 173 -24.51 -12.71 22.31
CA ALA A 173 -23.48 -12.11 21.47
C ALA A 173 -23.01 -10.79 22.08
N VAL A 174 -22.15 -10.88 23.10
CA VAL A 174 -21.49 -9.71 23.68
C VAL A 174 -20.53 -9.14 22.62
N SER A 175 -20.96 -8.04 21.98
CA SER A 175 -20.10 -7.07 21.27
C SER A 175 -19.32 -7.58 20.04
N GLU A 176 -20.00 -7.99 18.98
CA GLU A 176 -19.37 -8.05 17.65
C GLU A 176 -19.56 -6.72 16.91
N PHE A 177 -18.58 -5.84 17.05
CA PHE A 177 -18.47 -4.65 16.21
C PHE A 177 -18.47 -5.06 14.72
N PRO A 178 -19.19 -4.40 13.80
CA PRO A 178 -19.18 -4.76 12.38
C PRO A 178 -17.78 -4.79 11.73
N LEU A 179 -16.83 -4.03 12.30
CA LEU A 179 -15.42 -4.08 11.94
C LEU A 179 -14.69 -5.36 12.34
N LEU A 180 -15.14 -6.09 13.37
CA LEU A 180 -14.52 -7.34 13.81
C LEU A 180 -14.65 -8.43 12.72
N ASN A 181 -15.78 -8.44 11.99
CA ASN A 181 -15.97 -9.31 10.83
C ASN A 181 -15.10 -8.90 9.63
N GLY A 182 -14.90 -7.60 9.41
CA GLY A 182 -13.92 -7.11 8.43
C GLY A 182 -12.47 -7.39 8.84
N PHE A 183 -12.17 -7.35 10.14
CA PHE A 183 -10.86 -7.59 10.73
C PHE A 183 -10.47 -9.07 10.67
N SER A 184 -11.38 -9.97 11.02
CA SER A 184 -11.17 -11.42 10.92
C SER A 184 -11.01 -11.87 9.45
N ALA A 185 -11.76 -11.28 8.52
CA ALA A 185 -11.59 -11.49 7.09
C ALA A 185 -10.21 -10.98 6.61
N ASN A 186 -9.81 -9.77 7.00
CA ASN A 186 -8.51 -9.22 6.65
C ASN A 186 -7.34 -10.05 7.25
N SER A 187 -7.48 -10.57 8.46
CA SER A 187 -6.47 -11.45 9.08
C SER A 187 -6.34 -12.79 8.35
N ARG A 188 -7.47 -13.41 7.94
CA ARG A 188 -7.46 -14.61 7.09
C ARG A 188 -6.78 -14.35 5.75
N ASP A 189 -7.13 -13.25 5.08
CA ASP A 189 -6.50 -12.85 3.80
C ASP A 189 -4.97 -12.72 3.95
N ILE A 190 -4.51 -12.06 5.01
CA ILE A 190 -3.08 -11.90 5.30
C ILE A 190 -2.42 -13.26 5.52
N SER A 191 -3.06 -14.16 6.25
CA SER A 191 -2.58 -15.53 6.50
C SER A 191 -2.47 -16.34 5.20
N VAL A 192 -3.46 -16.23 4.31
CA VAL A 192 -3.45 -16.88 3.00
C VAL A 192 -2.32 -16.36 2.14
N LEU A 193 -2.11 -15.03 2.10
CA LEU A 193 -1.00 -14.43 1.36
C LEU A 193 0.36 -14.86 1.90
N TRP A 194 0.52 -14.94 3.22
CA TRP A 194 1.74 -15.42 3.85
C TRP A 194 2.05 -16.87 3.46
N ARG A 195 1.03 -17.74 3.49
CA ARG A 195 1.18 -19.14 3.06
C ARG A 195 1.52 -19.26 1.58
N ALA A 196 0.83 -18.53 0.72
CA ALA A 196 1.09 -18.52 -0.72
C ALA A 196 2.50 -18.00 -1.05
N MET A 197 2.94 -16.95 -0.36
CA MET A 197 4.30 -16.41 -0.45
C MET A 197 5.33 -17.48 -0.08
N SER A 198 5.15 -18.14 1.07
CA SER A 198 6.10 -19.15 1.57
C SER A 198 6.22 -20.31 0.59
N ILE A 199 5.09 -20.84 0.10
CA ILE A 199 5.07 -21.92 -0.90
C ILE A 199 5.77 -21.49 -2.20
N ALA A 200 5.48 -20.30 -2.71
CA ALA A 200 6.08 -19.79 -3.94
C ALA A 200 7.59 -19.56 -3.78
N ARG A 201 8.02 -19.00 -2.64
CA ARG A 201 9.43 -18.82 -2.30
C ARG A 201 10.16 -20.15 -2.24
N ASP A 202 9.64 -21.10 -1.48
CA ASP A 202 10.29 -22.39 -1.25
C ASP A 202 10.39 -23.19 -2.56
N ARG A 203 9.34 -23.18 -3.38
CA ARG A 203 9.36 -23.80 -4.70
C ARG A 203 10.33 -23.11 -5.66
N GLY A 204 10.37 -21.78 -5.65
CA GLY A 204 11.32 -20.98 -6.44
C GLY A 204 12.76 -21.26 -6.04
N ALA A 205 13.05 -21.33 -4.74
CA ALA A 205 14.37 -21.67 -4.21
C ALA A 205 14.78 -23.10 -4.58
N GLN A 206 13.87 -24.08 -4.48
CA GLN A 206 14.15 -25.45 -4.89
C GLN A 206 14.54 -25.52 -6.37
N LEU A 207 13.75 -24.92 -7.27
CA LEU A 207 14.03 -24.92 -8.71
C LEU A 207 15.33 -24.17 -9.05
N TRP A 208 15.66 -23.15 -8.26
CA TRP A 208 16.95 -22.46 -8.36
C TRP A 208 18.12 -23.40 -8.04
N HIS A 209 18.06 -24.11 -6.92
CA HIS A 209 19.09 -25.07 -6.52
C HIS A 209 19.19 -26.28 -7.47
N GLU A 210 18.11 -26.61 -8.18
CA GLU A 210 18.10 -27.61 -9.27
C GLU A 210 18.66 -27.08 -10.61
N ASN A 211 19.23 -25.87 -10.65
CA ASN A 211 19.73 -25.20 -11.85
C ASN A 211 18.66 -25.00 -12.95
N LYS A 212 17.40 -24.74 -12.55
CA LYS A 212 16.27 -24.45 -13.46
C LYS A 212 15.78 -23.00 -13.30
N PRO A 213 16.62 -21.98 -13.60
CA PRO A 213 16.32 -20.58 -13.32
C PRO A 213 15.08 -20.06 -14.07
N GLU A 214 14.86 -20.50 -15.31
CA GLU A 214 13.69 -20.11 -16.11
C GLU A 214 12.38 -20.62 -15.49
N GLN A 215 12.41 -21.78 -14.82
CA GLN A 215 11.25 -22.33 -14.13
C GLN A 215 11.08 -21.72 -12.73
N ALA A 216 12.17 -21.33 -12.07
CA ALA A 216 12.15 -20.66 -10.77
C ALA A 216 11.58 -19.24 -10.87
N LEU A 217 11.86 -18.52 -11.96
CA LEU A 217 11.53 -17.10 -12.11
C LEU A 217 10.05 -16.76 -11.86
N PRO A 218 9.05 -17.46 -12.43
CA PRO A 218 7.64 -17.17 -12.16
C PRO A 218 7.26 -17.32 -10.67
N PHE A 219 7.82 -18.31 -9.97
CA PHE A 219 7.56 -18.52 -8.55
C PHE A 219 8.16 -17.41 -7.68
N LEU A 220 9.38 -16.97 -8.00
CA LEU A 220 10.03 -15.87 -7.28
C LEU A 220 9.31 -14.53 -7.51
N LEU A 221 8.79 -14.28 -8.73
CA LEU A 221 7.97 -13.12 -9.02
C LEU A 221 6.63 -13.16 -8.27
N ALA A 222 5.99 -14.33 -8.20
CA ALA A 222 4.78 -14.53 -7.42
C ALA A 222 5.04 -14.30 -5.92
N ALA A 223 6.15 -14.83 -5.39
CA ALA A 223 6.55 -14.62 -3.99
C ALA A 223 6.77 -13.13 -3.67
N ASP A 224 7.46 -12.37 -4.52
CA ASP A 224 7.63 -10.91 -4.37
C ASP A 224 6.29 -10.17 -4.42
N SER A 225 5.38 -10.56 -5.33
CA SER A 225 4.03 -10.01 -5.40
C SER A 225 3.22 -10.28 -4.12
N TYR A 226 3.21 -11.52 -3.63
CA TYR A 226 2.54 -11.87 -2.38
C TYR A 226 3.15 -11.15 -1.18
N MET A 227 4.48 -11.01 -1.12
CA MET A 227 5.16 -10.28 -0.04
C MET A 227 4.76 -8.80 0.01
N LYS A 228 4.68 -8.14 -1.15
CA LYS A 228 4.20 -6.75 -1.24
C LYS A 228 2.76 -6.60 -0.75
N ARG A 229 1.87 -7.48 -1.21
CA ARG A 229 0.46 -7.51 -0.79
C ARG A 229 0.31 -7.79 0.71
N PHE A 230 1.05 -8.77 1.22
CA PHE A 230 1.12 -9.10 2.64
C PHE A 230 1.56 -7.91 3.48
N THR A 231 2.70 -7.31 3.16
CA THR A 231 3.28 -6.18 3.91
C THR A 231 2.29 -5.02 3.97
N LEU A 232 1.67 -4.70 2.83
CA LEU A 232 0.74 -3.58 2.73
C LEU A 232 -0.57 -3.83 3.48
N LYS A 233 -1.18 -5.03 3.34
CA LYS A 233 -2.38 -5.39 4.09
C LYS A 233 -2.11 -5.44 5.60
N TYR A 234 -0.95 -5.93 6.01
CA TYR A 234 -0.55 -5.98 7.42
C TYR A 234 -0.31 -4.59 8.01
N GLN A 235 0.40 -3.71 7.29
CA GLN A 235 0.59 -2.31 7.71
C GLN A 235 -0.75 -1.57 7.81
N ARG A 236 -1.63 -1.74 6.82
CA ARG A 236 -2.99 -1.18 6.85
C ARG A 236 -3.76 -1.66 8.08
N LEU A 237 -3.75 -2.96 8.36
CA LEU A 237 -4.45 -3.52 9.51
C LEU A 237 -3.95 -2.90 10.83
N LYS A 238 -2.63 -2.74 10.97
CA LYS A 238 -2.03 -2.08 12.15
C LYS A 238 -2.44 -0.62 12.29
N VAL A 239 -2.44 0.13 11.19
CA VAL A 239 -2.84 1.54 11.21
C VAL A 239 -4.33 1.68 11.51
N ASP A 240 -5.17 0.83 10.91
CA ASP A 240 -6.61 0.82 11.18
C ASP A 240 -6.87 0.45 12.66
N HIS A 241 -6.12 -0.50 13.24
CA HIS A 241 -6.22 -0.84 14.66
C HIS A 241 -5.80 0.32 15.57
N ALA A 242 -4.63 0.93 15.31
CA ALA A 242 -4.17 2.10 16.06
C ALA A 242 -5.15 3.27 15.97
N MET A 243 -5.77 3.48 14.80
CA MET A 243 -6.79 4.50 14.61
C MET A 243 -8.03 4.21 15.47
N LEU A 244 -8.50 2.97 15.53
CA LEU A 244 -9.62 2.55 16.41
C LEU A 244 -9.28 2.71 17.89
N ASP A 245 -8.07 2.33 18.30
CA ASP A 245 -7.64 2.47 19.68
C ASP A 245 -7.66 3.94 20.11
N THR A 246 -7.17 4.85 19.26
CA THR A 246 -7.21 6.31 19.55
C THR A 246 -8.62 6.88 19.62
N LEU A 247 -9.62 6.20 19.04
CA LEU A 247 -11.04 6.59 19.09
C LEU A 247 -11.72 6.09 20.37
N GLN A 248 -11.27 4.95 20.91
CA GLN A 248 -11.86 4.31 22.08
C GLN A 248 -11.24 4.77 23.40
N THR A 249 -9.98 5.23 23.40
CA THR A 249 -9.35 5.76 24.61
C THR A 249 -9.94 7.12 25.00
N LEU A 250 -10.68 7.15 26.12
CA LEU A 250 -10.95 8.39 26.88
C LEU A 250 -9.64 9.16 27.11
N PRO A 251 -9.64 10.51 27.07
CA PRO A 251 -8.44 11.31 27.21
C PRO A 251 -7.80 11.04 28.58
N ARG A 252 -6.81 10.15 28.62
CA ARG A 252 -5.99 9.93 29.80
C ARG A 252 -5.03 11.09 29.85
N VAL A 253 -5.22 11.97 30.84
CA VAL A 253 -4.30 13.06 31.18
C VAL A 253 -2.87 12.50 31.17
N PRO A 254 -2.02 12.90 30.21
CA PRO A 254 -0.66 12.39 30.18
C PRO A 254 0.08 12.99 31.38
N LYS A 255 0.50 12.15 32.33
CA LYS A 255 1.59 12.52 33.26
C LYS A 255 2.89 12.59 32.44
N ARG A 256 3.06 13.65 31.66
CA ARG A 256 4.31 13.93 30.96
C ARG A 256 5.20 14.77 31.86
N THR A 257 6.19 14.14 32.47
CA THR A 257 7.42 14.85 32.82
C THR A 257 8.07 15.33 31.52
N PRO A 258 8.43 16.61 31.39
CA PRO A 258 9.05 17.13 30.18
C PRO A 258 10.50 16.66 30.12
N THR A 259 10.74 15.43 29.69
CA THR A 259 12.10 14.94 29.43
C THR A 259 12.57 15.57 28.13
N ARG A 260 13.19 16.75 28.24
CA ARG A 260 13.82 17.47 27.13
C ARG A 260 14.99 16.61 26.64
N VAL A 261 14.89 16.08 25.42
CA VAL A 261 16.01 15.40 24.77
C VAL A 261 17.11 16.45 24.57
N SER A 262 18.25 16.22 25.20
CA SER A 262 19.47 17.00 25.03
C SER A 262 20.52 16.11 24.37
N PHE A 263 21.34 16.72 23.53
CA PHE A 263 22.52 16.07 22.96
C PHE A 263 23.70 16.37 23.89
N ALA A 264 24.64 15.44 24.00
CA ALA A 264 25.90 15.70 24.68
C ALA A 264 26.68 16.79 23.92
N ASP A 265 27.21 17.78 24.63
CA ASP A 265 27.97 18.90 24.06
C ASP A 265 29.28 18.45 23.39
N GLU A 266 29.84 17.31 23.82
CA GLU A 266 31.07 16.76 23.27
C GLU A 266 30.81 15.43 22.54
N PRO A 267 31.30 15.28 21.29
CA PRO A 267 31.18 14.03 20.57
C PRO A 267 32.05 12.96 21.23
N LEU A 268 31.41 11.91 21.74
CA LEU A 268 32.12 10.72 22.21
C LEU A 268 32.70 9.97 21.00
N VAL A 269 34.01 10.09 20.77
CA VAL A 269 34.71 9.31 19.74
C VAL A 269 34.86 7.87 20.24
N MET A 270 33.97 6.97 19.80
CA MET A 270 33.95 5.56 20.23
C MET A 270 35.08 4.69 19.65
N GLY A 271 36.00 5.27 18.87
CA GLY A 271 37.16 4.55 18.36
C GLY A 271 37.84 5.27 17.20
N ILE A 272 39.12 4.97 17.00
CA ILE A 272 39.87 5.34 15.80
C ILE A 272 39.79 4.13 14.88
N ALA A 273 39.31 4.33 13.65
CA ALA A 273 39.18 3.25 12.68
C ALA A 273 40.56 2.65 12.35
N ASP A 274 40.67 1.33 12.48
CA ASP A 274 41.89 0.57 12.26
C ASP A 274 42.49 0.84 10.87
N VAL A 275 43.82 0.94 10.83
CA VAL A 275 44.60 1.30 9.63
C VAL A 275 44.68 0.12 8.67
N GLU A 276 44.48 -1.11 9.16
CA GLU A 276 44.53 -2.33 8.34
C GLU A 276 43.21 -2.70 7.67
N VAL A 277 42.13 -1.95 7.91
CA VAL A 277 40.86 -2.19 7.23
C VAL A 277 40.93 -1.63 5.82
N ASP A 278 40.88 -2.53 4.83
CA ASP A 278 40.80 -2.20 3.41
C ASP A 278 39.62 -1.25 3.14
N ARG A 279 39.95 -0.01 2.76
CA ARG A 279 39.00 1.07 2.41
C ARG A 279 38.85 1.22 0.90
N THR A 280 39.30 0.23 0.12
CA THR A 280 39.04 0.27 -1.32
C THR A 280 37.53 0.43 -1.53
N PRO A 281 37.12 1.32 -2.44
CA PRO A 281 35.72 1.45 -2.77
C PRO A 281 35.23 0.08 -3.21
N ILE A 282 34.37 -0.54 -2.39
CA ILE A 282 33.60 -1.68 -2.84
C ILE A 282 32.84 -1.13 -4.03
N CYS A 283 33.13 -1.64 -5.22
CA CYS A 283 32.37 -1.38 -6.43
C CYS A 283 31.29 -2.47 -6.49
N PRO A 284 30.18 -2.39 -5.74
CA PRO A 284 29.14 -3.38 -5.87
C PRO A 284 28.62 -3.29 -7.30
N THR A 285 28.87 -4.33 -8.08
CA THR A 285 28.14 -4.53 -9.32
C THR A 285 26.66 -4.54 -8.96
N LYS A 286 25.86 -3.71 -9.65
CA LYS A 286 24.41 -3.69 -9.43
C LYS A 286 23.91 -5.14 -9.55
N PRO A 287 23.28 -5.69 -8.51
CA PRO A 287 22.74 -7.03 -8.59
C PRO A 287 21.79 -7.09 -9.78
N SER A 288 21.88 -8.16 -10.55
CA SER A 288 20.94 -8.42 -11.63
C SER A 288 19.51 -8.39 -11.08
N LYS A 289 18.53 -8.20 -11.97
CA LYS A 289 17.11 -8.18 -11.58
C LYS A 289 16.72 -9.45 -10.80
N LEU A 290 17.38 -10.57 -11.12
CA LEU A 290 17.18 -11.88 -10.54
C LEU A 290 17.86 -12.01 -9.17
N GLU A 291 19.12 -11.59 -9.04
CA GLU A 291 19.81 -11.53 -7.74
C GLU A 291 19.11 -10.58 -6.77
N SER A 292 18.64 -9.43 -7.27
CA SER A 292 17.83 -8.48 -6.50
C SER A 292 16.50 -9.08 -6.03
N LEU A 293 15.91 -9.99 -6.80
CA LEU A 293 14.68 -10.69 -6.45
C LEU A 293 14.95 -11.77 -5.41
N LEU A 294 16.04 -12.53 -5.58
CA LEU A 294 16.51 -13.51 -4.61
C LEU A 294 16.82 -12.86 -3.26
N LEU A 295 17.60 -11.78 -3.23
CA LEU A 295 17.90 -11.03 -2.00
C LEU A 295 16.65 -10.50 -1.28
N ARG A 296 15.60 -10.16 -2.03
CA ARG A 296 14.32 -9.71 -1.46
C ARG A 296 13.48 -10.86 -0.93
N THR A 297 13.49 -12.00 -1.63
CA THR A 297 12.70 -13.20 -1.29
C THR A 297 13.37 -14.09 -0.25
N SER A 298 14.70 -14.01 -0.10
CA SER A 298 15.50 -14.76 0.87
C SER A 298 15.55 -14.10 2.25
N ARG A 299 15.00 -12.89 2.42
CA ARG A 299 14.88 -12.26 3.74
C ARG A 299 13.91 -13.07 4.59
N GLU A 300 14.43 -13.68 5.65
CA GLU A 300 13.59 -14.26 6.70
C GLU A 300 12.89 -13.12 7.44
N PHE A 301 11.61 -12.94 7.15
CA PHE A 301 10.77 -12.05 7.94
C PHE A 301 10.29 -12.80 9.19
N PRO A 302 10.26 -12.14 10.36
CA PRO A 302 9.68 -12.75 11.55
C PRO A 302 8.26 -13.20 11.23
N THR A 303 7.98 -14.48 11.52
CA THR A 303 6.66 -15.06 11.29
C THR A 303 5.66 -14.32 12.17
N PRO A 304 4.58 -13.74 11.61
CA PRO A 304 3.58 -13.07 12.42
C PRO A 304 2.95 -14.08 13.41
N PRO A 305 2.78 -13.72 14.69
CA PRO A 305 1.86 -14.46 15.54
C PRO A 305 0.45 -14.20 15.00
N PHE A 306 -0.18 -15.23 14.44
CA PHE A 306 -1.57 -15.21 14.01
C PHE A 306 -2.47 -15.67 15.16
#